data_AF-A0A8H8SGE6-F1
#
_entry.id   AF-A0A8H8SGE6-F1
#
_cell.length_a   1.000
_cell.length_b   1.000
_cell.length_c   1.000
_cell.angle_alpha   90.00
_cell.angle_beta   90.00
_cell.angle_gamma   90.00
#
_symmetry.space_group_name_H-M   'P 1'
#
loop_
_entity.id
_entity.type
_entity.pdbx_description
1 polymer ?
#
loop_
_entity_poly.entity_id
_entity_poly.type
_entity_poly.pdbx_seq_one_letter_code
_entity_poly.pdbx_strand_id
1 'polypeptide(L)'
;MSRAQLRTMPLSHLKAYMSAYGLAAPPHAVEKDEYVRAALSAREANGCLPKANEEYYRKNSIPQPSGERPRGFLARLADNFADLVDLLPQPDAANPNPPPVPPRPNLSRGAPRNPRSQWPPPPPPRAQSGPGFNATNARSSRPQAPPRPQAQAPPQTQSPRPTPQPVPVDQLLEMTPEQVSKLSIGVLKAILQQNHVRIPQDALEKRDLVERVVTLVDAARAEKERDARVRAAEQAEEQAEIEAQLRAFEELEKARTDEQKTEGPRPTDEKLANGESEPHSNLPKASRPVAAKLERDGLCVICQDEDANIAIVDCGML
;
A
#
# COMPACT_ATOMS: atom_id res chain seq x y z
N MET A 1 4.02 4.38 -14.17
CA MET A 1 2.58 4.52 -13.82
C MET A 1 2.39 5.67 -12.85
N SER A 2 1.41 6.54 -13.04
CA SER A 2 1.12 7.64 -12.09
C SER A 2 0.43 7.13 -10.83
N ARG A 3 0.48 7.90 -9.73
CA ARG A 3 -0.23 7.58 -8.47
C ARG A 3 -1.73 7.39 -8.68
N ALA A 4 -2.34 8.22 -9.53
CA ALA A 4 -3.76 8.12 -9.87
C ALA A 4 -4.10 6.78 -10.52
N GLN A 5 -3.23 6.30 -11.42
CA GLN A 5 -3.42 5.01 -12.09
C GLN A 5 -3.34 3.82 -11.10
N LEU A 6 -2.42 3.87 -10.14
CA LEU A 6 -2.33 2.83 -9.10
C LEU A 6 -3.56 2.85 -8.18
N ARG A 7 -4.10 4.04 -7.88
CA ARG A 7 -5.33 4.19 -7.07
C ARG A 7 -6.59 3.68 -7.76
N THR A 8 -6.66 3.66 -9.10
CA THR A 8 -7.84 3.12 -9.80
C THR A 8 -7.81 1.59 -9.94
N MET A 9 -6.65 0.95 -9.83
CA MET A 9 -6.53 -0.51 -9.92
C MET A 9 -7.20 -1.21 -8.72
N PRO A 10 -7.87 -2.36 -8.89
CA PRO A 10 -8.39 -3.13 -7.76
C PRO A 10 -7.27 -3.65 -6.85
N LEU A 11 -7.54 -3.83 -5.56
CA LEU A 11 -6.54 -4.27 -4.57
C LEU A 11 -5.86 -5.59 -4.97
N SER A 12 -6.61 -6.52 -5.58
CA SER A 12 -6.07 -7.78 -6.10
C SER A 12 -5.00 -7.56 -7.17
N HIS A 13 -5.20 -6.61 -8.09
CA HIS A 13 -4.19 -6.26 -9.09
C HIS A 13 -2.99 -5.53 -8.48
N LEU A 14 -3.19 -4.69 -7.46
CA LEU A 14 -2.08 -4.07 -6.73
C LEU A 14 -1.20 -5.11 -6.04
N LYS A 15 -1.80 -6.11 -5.37
CA LYS A 15 -1.06 -7.22 -4.76
C LYS A 15 -0.32 -8.07 -5.80
N ALA A 16 -0.99 -8.39 -6.91
CA ALA A 16 -0.36 -9.11 -8.02
C ALA A 16 0.79 -8.30 -8.64
N TYR A 17 0.64 -6.99 -8.79
CA TYR A 17 1.68 -6.09 -9.25
C TYR A 17 2.88 -6.13 -8.28
N MET A 18 2.66 -5.95 -6.97
CA MET A 18 3.75 -6.01 -6.00
C MET A 18 4.50 -7.35 -6.06
N SER A 19 3.78 -8.47 -6.14
CA SER A 19 4.37 -9.81 -6.29
C SER A 19 5.15 -9.98 -7.60
N ALA A 20 4.61 -9.49 -8.72
CA ALA A 20 5.25 -9.61 -10.03
C ALA A 20 6.55 -8.80 -10.16
N TYR A 21 6.68 -7.72 -9.39
CA TYR A 21 7.87 -6.86 -9.36
C TYR A 21 8.78 -7.11 -8.14
N GLY A 22 8.52 -8.16 -7.36
CA GLY A 22 9.33 -8.48 -6.18
C GLY A 22 9.29 -7.39 -5.10
N LEU A 23 8.22 -6.59 -5.05
CA LEU A 23 8.05 -5.54 -4.05
C LEU A 23 7.53 -6.15 -2.75
N ALA A 24 8.18 -5.84 -1.63
CA ALA A 24 7.72 -6.25 -0.32
C ALA A 24 6.36 -5.61 -0.03
N ALA A 25 5.32 -6.43 0.08
CA ALA A 25 4.02 -5.97 0.58
C ALA A 25 4.17 -5.58 2.06
N PRO A 26 3.69 -4.41 2.49
CA PRO A 26 3.81 -4.04 3.89
C PRO A 26 3.01 -5.05 4.74
N PRO A 27 3.60 -5.60 5.82
CA PRO A 27 3.01 -6.69 6.60
C PRO A 27 1.69 -6.28 7.28
N HIS A 28 1.50 -4.98 7.51
CA HIS A 28 0.32 -4.39 8.13
C HIS A 28 -0.46 -3.49 7.18
N ALA A 29 -0.37 -3.71 5.86
CA ALA A 29 -1.13 -2.89 4.91
C ALA A 29 -2.64 -3.20 4.99
N VAL A 30 -3.36 -2.43 5.81
CA VAL A 30 -4.82 -2.49 5.99
C VAL A 30 -5.52 -1.76 4.84
N GLU A 31 -4.90 -0.70 4.32
CA GLU A 31 -5.52 0.16 3.33
C GLU A 31 -4.89 0.01 1.94
N LYS A 32 -5.72 0.20 0.91
CA LYS A 32 -5.27 0.20 -0.49
C LYS A 32 -4.18 1.23 -0.76
N ASP A 33 -4.26 2.39 -0.12
CA ASP A 33 -3.32 3.48 -0.31
C ASP A 33 -1.90 3.15 0.20
N GLU A 34 -1.77 2.18 1.13
CA GLU A 34 -0.47 1.72 1.61
C GLU A 34 0.26 0.87 0.57
N TYR A 35 -0.47 0.02 -0.18
CA TYR A 35 0.09 -0.69 -1.33
C TYR A 35 0.51 0.29 -2.44
N VAL A 36 -0.28 1.34 -2.68
CA VAL A 36 0.06 2.39 -3.65
C VAL A 36 1.31 3.16 -3.21
N ARG A 37 1.39 3.52 -1.92
CA ARG A 37 2.54 4.22 -1.34
C ARG A 37 3.80 3.35 -1.43
N ALA A 38 3.71 2.09 -1.06
CA ALA A 38 4.82 1.12 -1.17
C ALA A 38 5.30 0.93 -2.61
N ALA A 39 4.37 0.85 -3.58
CA ALA A 39 4.72 0.73 -4.99
C ALA A 39 5.38 1.99 -5.58
N LEU A 40 5.10 3.17 -5.01
CA LEU A 40 5.73 4.44 -5.41
C LEU A 40 7.05 4.67 -4.69
N SER A 41 7.15 4.34 -3.40
CA SER A 41 8.39 4.46 -2.62
C SER A 41 9.47 3.48 -3.08
N ALA A 42 9.05 2.34 -3.64
CA ALA A 42 9.96 1.40 -4.28
C ALA A 42 10.54 1.93 -5.61
N ARG A 43 10.18 3.14 -6.08
CA ARG A 43 10.78 3.75 -7.26
C ARG A 43 11.91 4.69 -6.88
N GLU A 44 12.94 4.71 -7.70
CA GLU A 44 14.04 5.64 -7.57
C GLU A 44 13.65 7.04 -8.12
N ALA A 45 14.50 8.04 -7.89
CA ALA A 45 14.29 9.42 -8.34
C ALA A 45 14.13 9.55 -9.88
N ASN A 46 14.62 8.57 -10.64
CA ASN A 46 14.44 8.44 -12.09
C ASN A 46 13.02 7.99 -12.50
N GLY A 47 12.15 7.63 -11.54
CA GLY A 47 10.81 7.10 -11.79
C GLY A 47 10.78 5.63 -12.23
N CYS A 48 11.93 4.96 -12.27
CA CYS A 48 12.10 3.54 -12.57
C CYS A 48 12.14 2.71 -11.28
N LEU A 49 11.91 1.40 -11.43
CA LEU A 49 12.11 0.44 -10.35
C LEU A 49 13.61 0.14 -10.20
N PRO A 50 14.10 -0.15 -8.98
CA PRO A 50 15.47 -0.58 -8.74
C PRO A 50 15.85 -1.74 -9.65
N LYS A 51 17.11 -1.74 -10.11
CA LYS A 51 17.62 -2.73 -11.07
C LYS A 51 17.38 -4.17 -10.63
N ALA A 52 17.44 -4.47 -9.33
CA ALA A 52 17.14 -5.79 -8.78
C ALA A 52 15.69 -6.26 -9.06
N ASN A 53 14.73 -5.35 -8.97
CA ASN A 53 13.30 -5.62 -9.22
C ASN A 53 13.00 -5.65 -10.71
N GLU A 54 13.72 -4.84 -11.50
CA GLU A 54 13.67 -4.91 -12.96
C GLU A 54 14.20 -6.27 -13.48
N GLU A 55 15.31 -6.77 -12.93
CA GLU A 55 15.85 -8.09 -13.25
C GLU A 55 14.89 -9.22 -12.87
N TYR A 56 14.21 -9.09 -11.72
CA TYR A 56 13.16 -10.03 -11.32
C TYR A 56 12.02 -10.07 -12.35
N TYR A 57 11.56 -8.91 -12.84
CA TYR A 57 10.54 -8.85 -13.88
C TYR A 57 11.04 -9.44 -15.20
N ARG A 58 12.27 -9.14 -15.63
CA ARG A 58 12.87 -9.74 -16.83
C ARG A 58 12.95 -11.26 -16.75
N LYS A 59 13.25 -11.81 -15.56
CA LYS A 59 13.35 -13.26 -15.32
C LYS A 59 11.98 -13.95 -15.24
N ASN A 60 10.95 -13.30 -14.70
CA ASN A 60 9.65 -13.92 -14.38
C ASN A 60 8.48 -13.52 -15.28
N SER A 61 8.55 -12.38 -15.98
CA SER A 61 7.42 -11.81 -16.74
C SER A 61 7.56 -11.94 -18.25
N ILE A 62 8.77 -12.22 -18.73
CA ILE A 62 8.95 -12.81 -20.05
C ILE A 62 8.78 -14.30 -19.82
N PRO A 63 7.74 -14.97 -20.38
CA PRO A 63 7.74 -16.41 -20.45
C PRO A 63 9.07 -16.78 -21.10
N GLN A 64 10.00 -17.32 -20.31
CA GLN A 64 11.24 -17.79 -20.89
C GLN A 64 10.82 -18.75 -22.01
N PRO A 65 11.42 -18.66 -23.20
CA PRO A 65 11.26 -19.70 -24.19
C PRO A 65 11.93 -20.95 -23.60
N SER A 66 11.26 -21.61 -22.67
CA SER A 66 11.60 -22.94 -22.23
C SER A 66 11.54 -23.78 -23.50
N GLY A 67 12.71 -24.29 -23.87
CA GLY A 67 13.09 -24.65 -25.23
C GLY A 67 12.33 -25.81 -25.88
N GLU A 68 11.10 -26.13 -25.49
CA GLU A 68 10.32 -27.23 -26.05
C GLU A 68 8.81 -26.93 -26.13
N ARG A 69 8.42 -25.69 -26.44
CA ARG A 69 7.03 -25.43 -26.87
C ARG A 69 6.94 -25.58 -28.39
N PRO A 70 6.09 -26.49 -28.93
CA PRO A 70 6.00 -26.74 -30.36
C PRO A 70 5.68 -25.44 -31.09
N ARG A 71 6.60 -25.05 -32.00
CA ARG A 71 6.52 -23.82 -32.80
C ARG A 71 5.12 -23.67 -33.39
N GLY A 72 4.39 -22.65 -32.92
CA GLY A 72 3.08 -22.30 -33.46
C GLY A 72 3.19 -21.96 -34.95
N PHE A 73 2.11 -22.22 -35.69
CA PHE A 73 2.01 -22.17 -37.16
C PHE A 73 2.51 -20.86 -37.80
N LEU A 74 2.48 -19.74 -37.08
CA LEU A 74 2.99 -18.45 -37.55
C LEU A 74 4.52 -18.36 -37.63
N ALA A 75 5.26 -19.13 -36.82
CA ALA A 75 6.73 -19.16 -36.88
C ALA A 75 7.26 -19.92 -38.11
N ARG A 76 6.49 -20.88 -38.65
CA ARG A 76 6.88 -21.64 -39.86
C ARG A 76 6.81 -20.81 -41.15
N LEU A 77 5.98 -19.76 -41.19
CA LEU A 77 5.93 -18.85 -42.35
C LEU A 77 7.09 -17.86 -42.37
N ALA A 78 7.65 -17.50 -41.20
CA ALA A 78 8.82 -16.63 -41.10
C ALA A 78 10.12 -17.36 -41.47
N ASP A 79 10.28 -18.63 -41.09
CA ASP A 79 11.44 -19.45 -41.45
C ASP A 79 11.51 -19.72 -42.98
N ASN A 80 10.36 -19.73 -43.68
CA ASN A 80 10.32 -19.94 -45.15
C ASN A 80 10.66 -18.70 -45.98
N PHE A 81 10.80 -17.51 -45.36
CA PHE A 81 11.20 -16.29 -46.07
C PHE A 81 12.70 -16.00 -45.90
N ALA A 82 13.34 -16.57 -44.87
CA ALA A 82 14.77 -16.42 -44.63
C ALA A 82 15.63 -17.16 -45.68
N ASP A 83 15.21 -18.34 -46.12
CA ASP A 83 15.93 -19.13 -47.15
C ASP A 83 15.86 -18.54 -48.57
N LEU A 84 14.95 -17.59 -48.84
CA LEU A 84 14.88 -16.93 -50.16
C LEU A 84 15.77 -15.68 -50.24
N VAL A 85 16.12 -15.08 -49.10
CA VAL A 85 16.93 -13.84 -49.06
C VAL A 85 18.43 -14.15 -49.13
N ASP A 86 18.85 -15.38 -48.83
CA ASP A 86 20.27 -15.79 -48.76
C ASP A 86 20.89 -16.19 -50.11
N LEU A 87 20.16 -16.04 -51.23
CA LEU A 87 20.69 -16.24 -52.59
C LEU A 87 20.91 -14.94 -53.38
N LEU A 88 20.75 -13.78 -52.75
CA LEU A 88 21.05 -12.50 -53.40
C LEU A 88 22.51 -12.09 -53.11
N PRO A 89 23.37 -11.88 -54.13
CA PRO A 89 24.78 -11.54 -53.93
C PRO A 89 24.92 -10.18 -53.23
N GLN A 90 25.58 -10.18 -52.07
CA GLN A 90 25.96 -8.97 -51.35
C GLN A 90 27.14 -8.28 -52.07
N PRO A 91 27.02 -6.99 -52.46
CA PRO A 91 28.16 -6.24 -52.98
C PRO A 91 29.02 -5.73 -51.82
N ASP A 92 30.32 -6.05 -51.86
CA ASP A 92 31.36 -5.42 -51.04
C ASP A 92 31.48 -3.93 -51.38
N ALA A 93 31.29 -3.05 -50.40
CA ALA A 93 31.82 -1.68 -50.48
C ALA A 93 31.96 -1.02 -49.09
N ALA A 94 33.12 -0.39 -48.91
CA ALA A 94 33.56 0.35 -47.75
C ALA A 94 33.00 1.79 -47.67
N ASN A 95 33.03 2.34 -46.44
CA ASN A 95 33.18 3.77 -46.09
C ASN A 95 31.91 4.68 -46.17
N PRO A 96 31.97 5.98 -45.75
CA PRO A 96 31.47 6.50 -44.47
C PRO A 96 30.32 7.54 -44.59
N ASN A 97 29.81 8.01 -43.43
CA ASN A 97 28.91 9.16 -43.20
C ASN A 97 27.43 9.05 -43.65
N PRO A 98 26.45 9.16 -42.72
CA PRO A 98 25.04 9.38 -43.10
C PRO A 98 24.71 10.87 -43.32
N PRO A 99 23.85 11.21 -44.31
CA PRO A 99 23.43 12.58 -44.63
C PRO A 99 22.30 13.11 -43.71
N PRO A 100 22.01 14.43 -43.75
CA PRO A 100 20.95 15.06 -42.97
C PRO A 100 19.54 14.70 -43.46
N VAL A 101 18.63 14.47 -42.50
CA VAL A 101 17.24 14.05 -42.71
C VAL A 101 16.35 15.25 -43.09
N PRO A 102 15.45 15.13 -44.09
CA PRO A 102 14.53 16.21 -44.50
C PRO A 102 13.33 16.40 -43.54
N PRO A 103 12.68 17.58 -43.54
CA PRO A 103 11.58 17.92 -42.62
C PRO A 103 10.29 17.16 -43.00
N ARG A 104 9.67 16.49 -42.02
CA ARG A 104 8.37 15.85 -42.21
C ARG A 104 7.21 16.84 -42.03
N PRO A 105 6.13 16.73 -42.83
CA PRO A 105 5.02 17.68 -42.83
C PRO A 105 4.05 17.46 -41.66
N ASN A 106 3.52 18.59 -41.18
CA ASN A 106 2.37 18.74 -40.31
C ASN A 106 1.18 17.86 -40.74
N LEU A 107 0.70 16.99 -39.84
CA LEU A 107 -0.64 16.41 -39.92
C LEU A 107 -1.38 16.64 -38.59
N SER A 108 -2.14 17.73 -38.61
CA SER A 108 -3.50 17.89 -38.08
C SER A 108 -3.96 16.99 -36.92
N ARG A 109 -3.82 17.56 -35.72
CA ARG A 109 -4.87 17.76 -34.70
C ARG A 109 -6.24 17.11 -35.00
N GLY A 110 -6.49 15.96 -34.39
CA GLY A 110 -7.82 15.37 -34.21
C GLY A 110 -8.11 15.18 -32.71
N ALA A 111 -9.11 15.88 -32.19
CA ALA A 111 -9.54 15.79 -30.79
C ALA A 111 -10.22 14.44 -30.49
N PRO A 112 -9.95 13.78 -29.36
CA PRO A 112 -10.71 12.60 -28.98
C PRO A 112 -12.06 13.01 -28.37
N ARG A 113 -13.12 12.63 -29.09
CA ARG A 113 -14.50 12.57 -28.60
C ARG A 113 -14.60 11.58 -27.44
N ASN A 114 -15.27 12.04 -26.40
CA ASN A 114 -15.63 11.33 -25.18
C ASN A 114 -16.61 10.17 -25.48
N PRO A 115 -16.28 8.88 -25.22
CA PRO A 115 -17.27 7.82 -25.26
C PRO A 115 -18.05 7.83 -23.94
N ARG A 116 -19.31 8.28 -24.00
CA ARG A 116 -20.31 8.01 -22.96
C ARG A 116 -20.53 6.51 -22.86
N SER A 117 -19.95 5.87 -21.84
CA SER A 117 -20.29 4.51 -21.44
C SER A 117 -21.71 4.49 -20.88
N GLN A 118 -22.67 4.11 -21.72
CA GLN A 118 -24.00 3.70 -21.30
C GLN A 118 -23.87 2.41 -20.50
N TRP A 119 -24.26 2.47 -19.22
CA TRP A 119 -24.44 1.29 -18.38
C TRP A 119 -25.70 0.54 -18.84
N PRO A 120 -25.66 -0.80 -19.03
CA PRO A 120 -26.87 -1.59 -19.22
C PRO A 120 -27.67 -1.69 -17.91
N PRO A 121 -29.02 -1.71 -17.96
CA PRO A 121 -29.86 -1.86 -16.77
C PRO A 121 -29.75 -3.26 -16.15
N PRO A 122 -29.97 -3.40 -14.83
CA PRO A 122 -29.92 -4.69 -14.14
C PRO A 122 -31.07 -5.62 -14.56
N PRO A 123 -30.83 -6.95 -14.60
CA PRO A 123 -31.87 -7.93 -14.92
C PRO A 123 -32.87 -8.13 -13.76
N PRO A 124 -34.14 -8.47 -14.06
CA PRO A 124 -35.17 -8.72 -13.05
C PRO A 124 -34.93 -10.02 -12.26
N PRO A 125 -35.43 -10.11 -11.01
CA PRO A 125 -35.27 -11.31 -10.17
C PRO A 125 -36.06 -12.49 -10.75
N ARG A 126 -35.34 -13.61 -10.97
CA ARG A 126 -35.88 -14.87 -11.47
C ARG A 126 -36.52 -15.63 -10.31
N ALA A 127 -37.83 -15.82 -10.35
CA ALA A 127 -38.55 -16.70 -9.43
C ALA A 127 -38.05 -18.15 -9.61
N GLN A 128 -37.52 -18.74 -8.54
CA GLN A 128 -37.16 -20.15 -8.52
C GLN A 128 -38.41 -20.98 -8.23
N SER A 129 -38.94 -21.57 -9.31
CA SER A 129 -39.82 -22.73 -9.27
C SER A 129 -39.02 -23.94 -8.80
N GLY A 130 -39.43 -24.53 -7.68
CA GLY A 130 -38.90 -25.81 -7.21
C GLY A 130 -39.41 -26.99 -8.05
N PRO A 131 -38.61 -28.05 -8.22
CA PRO A 131 -39.09 -29.34 -8.70
C PRO A 131 -39.44 -30.24 -7.51
N GLY A 132 -40.72 -30.62 -7.42
CA GLY A 132 -41.13 -31.83 -6.70
C GLY A 132 -40.85 -33.08 -7.53
N PHE A 133 -40.78 -34.25 -6.88
CA PHE A 133 -41.58 -35.47 -7.16
C PHE A 133 -41.02 -36.69 -6.41
N ASN A 134 -41.89 -37.31 -5.58
CA ASN A 134 -42.19 -38.76 -5.47
C ASN A 134 -42.96 -38.99 -4.15
N ALA A 135 -44.29 -39.11 -4.13
CA ALA A 135 -45.13 -40.24 -4.56
C ALA A 135 -44.87 -41.54 -3.77
N THR A 136 -45.75 -41.88 -2.82
CA THR A 136 -46.67 -43.04 -2.84
C THR A 136 -47.26 -43.27 -1.45
N ASN A 137 -48.59 -43.10 -1.27
CA ASN A 137 -49.43 -44.20 -0.77
C ASN A 137 -50.92 -43.89 -0.84
N ALA A 138 -51.67 -44.97 -1.04
CA ALA A 138 -53.02 -45.01 -1.57
C ALA A 138 -54.13 -44.97 -0.49
N ARG A 139 -55.30 -44.48 -0.95
CA ARG A 139 -56.68 -44.91 -0.60
C ARG A 139 -57.10 -44.92 0.88
N SER A 140 -58.08 -44.07 1.20
CA SER A 140 -59.48 -44.51 1.39
C SER A 140 -60.42 -43.34 1.65
N SER A 141 -61.55 -43.38 0.96
CA SER A 141 -62.67 -42.45 0.94
C SER A 141 -63.45 -42.41 2.26
N ARG A 142 -63.69 -41.21 2.80
CA ARG A 142 -64.81 -40.95 3.73
C ARG A 142 -65.32 -39.51 3.56
N PRO A 143 -66.60 -39.30 3.20
CA PRO A 143 -67.22 -37.98 3.24
C PRO A 143 -67.74 -37.74 4.66
N GLN A 144 -67.10 -36.85 5.42
CA GLN A 144 -67.61 -36.38 6.71
C GLN A 144 -67.48 -34.86 6.83
N ALA A 145 -68.65 -34.27 7.09
CA ALA A 145 -69.05 -32.94 7.55
C ALA A 145 -67.97 -31.83 7.75
N PRO A 146 -68.31 -30.56 7.41
CA PRO A 146 -67.45 -29.43 7.68
C PRO A 146 -67.29 -29.19 9.20
N PRO A 147 -66.08 -29.24 9.76
CA PRO A 147 -65.85 -28.82 11.13
C PRO A 147 -65.87 -27.28 11.22
N ARG A 148 -66.63 -26.82 12.20
CA ARG A 148 -66.70 -25.44 12.72
C ARG A 148 -65.31 -24.75 12.75
N PRO A 149 -65.22 -23.46 12.38
CA PRO A 149 -64.02 -22.67 12.64
C PRO A 149 -63.85 -22.51 14.16
N GLN A 150 -62.94 -23.28 14.74
CA GLN A 150 -62.41 -22.98 16.07
C GLN A 150 -61.54 -21.73 15.94
N ALA A 151 -61.93 -20.68 16.65
CA ALA A 151 -61.13 -19.48 16.84
C ALA A 151 -59.75 -19.88 17.39
N GLN A 152 -58.75 -19.87 16.53
CA GLN A 152 -57.35 -20.00 16.92
C GLN A 152 -57.01 -18.82 17.82
N ALA A 153 -56.65 -19.12 19.07
CA ALA A 153 -56.08 -18.13 19.97
C ALA A 153 -54.85 -17.50 19.30
N PRO A 154 -54.67 -16.17 19.36
CA PRO A 154 -53.52 -15.51 18.75
C PRO A 154 -52.22 -16.10 19.30
N PRO A 155 -51.20 -16.33 18.45
CA PRO A 155 -49.91 -16.83 18.90
C PRO A 155 -49.37 -15.88 19.96
N GLN A 156 -49.14 -16.39 21.16
CA GLN A 156 -48.49 -15.63 22.23
C GLN A 156 -47.14 -15.14 21.70
N THR A 157 -47.02 -13.83 21.50
CA THR A 157 -45.78 -13.12 21.25
C THR A 157 -44.84 -13.41 22.42
N GLN A 158 -43.95 -14.40 22.27
CA GLN A 158 -42.86 -14.60 23.21
C GLN A 158 -42.00 -13.34 23.16
N SER A 159 -41.99 -12.59 24.26
CA SER A 159 -41.15 -11.41 24.40
C SER A 159 -39.71 -11.77 24.02
N PRO A 160 -39.05 -11.00 23.13
CA PRO A 160 -37.71 -11.31 22.66
C PRO A 160 -36.78 -11.42 23.86
N ARG A 161 -36.20 -12.61 24.05
CA ARG A 161 -35.23 -12.85 25.11
C ARG A 161 -34.05 -11.91 24.84
N PRO A 162 -33.62 -11.07 25.81
CA PRO A 162 -32.50 -10.16 25.61
C PRO A 162 -31.29 -10.96 25.13
N THR A 163 -30.75 -10.61 23.97
CA THR A 163 -29.54 -11.22 23.45
C THR A 163 -28.39 -10.88 24.40
N PRO A 164 -27.68 -11.88 24.94
CA PRO A 164 -26.55 -11.61 25.83
C PRO A 164 -25.53 -10.76 25.08
N GLN A 165 -25.10 -9.66 25.71
CA GLN A 165 -24.08 -8.80 25.11
C GLN A 165 -22.77 -9.60 24.94
N PRO A 166 -22.07 -9.44 23.81
CA PRO A 166 -20.81 -10.13 23.56
C PRO A 166 -19.75 -9.67 24.57
N VAL A 167 -19.12 -10.64 25.23
CA VAL A 167 -18.01 -10.40 26.17
C VAL A 167 -16.77 -10.01 25.35
N PRO A 168 -16.14 -8.84 25.57
CA PRO A 168 -14.93 -8.45 24.84
C PRO A 168 -13.76 -9.36 25.18
N VAL A 169 -12.83 -9.52 24.24
CA VAL A 169 -11.66 -10.39 24.39
C VAL A 169 -10.76 -9.96 25.55
N ASP A 170 -10.65 -8.65 25.80
CA ASP A 170 -9.87 -8.14 26.94
C ASP A 170 -10.39 -8.65 28.28
N GLN A 171 -11.72 -8.74 28.44
CA GLN A 171 -12.33 -9.29 29.65
C GLN A 171 -12.07 -10.80 29.77
N LEU A 172 -12.00 -11.53 28.65
CA LEU A 172 -11.64 -12.95 28.65
C LEU A 172 -10.17 -13.19 29.04
N LEU A 173 -9.26 -12.26 28.72
CA LEU A 173 -7.84 -12.36 29.10
C LEU A 173 -7.63 -12.28 30.62
N GLU A 174 -8.50 -11.55 31.33
CA GLU A 174 -8.51 -11.40 32.79
C GLU A 174 -9.18 -12.60 33.51
N MET A 175 -10.02 -13.35 32.79
CA MET A 175 -10.72 -14.51 33.35
C MET A 175 -9.78 -15.71 33.51
N THR A 176 -9.91 -16.42 34.64
CA THR A 176 -9.22 -17.70 34.82
C THR A 176 -9.89 -18.80 33.98
N PRO A 177 -9.18 -19.89 33.60
CA PRO A 177 -9.78 -20.98 32.83
C PRO A 177 -10.98 -21.61 33.54
N GLU A 178 -10.99 -21.61 34.88
CA GLU A 178 -12.11 -22.06 35.70
C GLU A 178 -13.35 -21.17 35.51
N GLN A 179 -13.19 -19.86 35.41
CA GLN A 179 -14.28 -18.93 35.16
C GLN A 179 -14.83 -19.09 33.73
N VAL A 180 -13.95 -19.32 32.76
CA VAL A 180 -14.35 -19.64 31.37
C VAL A 180 -15.22 -20.91 31.35
N SER A 181 -14.85 -21.93 32.13
CA SER A 181 -15.64 -23.17 32.24
C SER A 181 -17.04 -22.97 32.82
N LYS A 182 -17.26 -21.91 33.62
CA LYS A 182 -18.57 -21.57 34.21
C LYS A 182 -19.50 -20.86 33.21
N LEU A 183 -18.97 -20.33 32.10
CA LEU A 183 -19.79 -19.70 31.07
C LEU A 183 -20.76 -20.69 30.43
N SER A 184 -21.91 -20.16 29.99
CA SER A 184 -22.92 -20.98 29.29
C SER A 184 -22.44 -21.32 27.87
N ILE A 185 -22.89 -22.45 27.34
CA ILE A 185 -22.56 -22.90 25.97
C ILE A 185 -22.89 -21.82 24.93
N GLY A 186 -24.01 -21.11 25.10
CA GLY A 186 -24.40 -20.01 24.21
C GLY A 186 -23.39 -18.86 24.21
N VAL A 187 -22.88 -18.49 25.39
CA VAL A 187 -21.85 -17.44 25.52
C VAL A 187 -20.53 -17.90 24.90
N LEU A 188 -20.10 -19.15 25.16
CA LEU A 188 -18.88 -19.71 24.55
C LEU A 188 -18.95 -19.73 23.02
N LYS A 189 -20.10 -20.14 22.45
CA LYS A 189 -20.32 -20.11 20.99
C LYS A 189 -20.31 -18.68 20.45
N ALA A 190 -20.94 -17.73 21.15
CA ALA A 190 -20.93 -16.32 20.75
C ALA A 190 -19.50 -15.75 20.72
N ILE A 191 -18.69 -16.04 21.74
CA ILE A 191 -17.27 -15.65 21.80
C ILE A 191 -16.49 -16.21 20.60
N LEU A 192 -16.62 -17.52 20.32
CA LEU A 192 -15.92 -18.15 19.20
C LEU A 192 -16.38 -17.61 17.83
N GLN A 193 -17.69 -17.37 17.66
CA GLN A 193 -18.24 -16.78 16.44
C GLN A 193 -17.77 -15.35 16.20
N GLN A 194 -17.75 -14.52 17.24
CA GLN A 194 -17.28 -13.15 17.17
C GLN A 194 -15.81 -13.06 16.77
N ASN A 195 -14.98 -14.02 17.20
CA ASN A 195 -13.56 -14.10 16.85
C ASN A 195 -13.30 -14.93 15.58
N HIS A 196 -14.36 -15.23 14.81
CA HIS A 196 -14.27 -16.00 13.57
C HIS A 196 -13.60 -17.39 13.71
N VAL A 197 -13.63 -17.99 14.90
CA VAL A 197 -13.13 -19.36 15.13
C VAL A 197 -14.14 -20.36 14.59
N ARG A 198 -13.72 -21.18 13.62
CA ARG A 198 -14.57 -22.23 13.04
C ARG A 198 -14.87 -23.31 14.07
N ILE A 199 -16.11 -23.39 14.52
CA ILE A 199 -16.61 -24.47 15.37
C ILE A 199 -17.00 -25.63 14.43
N PRO A 200 -16.31 -26.79 14.45
CA PRO A 200 -16.74 -27.94 13.69
C PRO A 200 -18.12 -28.38 14.19
N GLN A 201 -18.95 -28.91 13.29
CA GLN A 201 -20.33 -29.28 13.62
C GLN A 201 -20.40 -30.33 14.73
N ASP A 202 -19.34 -31.12 14.90
CA ASP A 202 -19.23 -32.17 15.91
C ASP A 202 -18.77 -31.67 17.29
N ALA A 203 -18.30 -30.41 17.40
CA ALA A 203 -17.95 -29.80 18.70
C ALA A 203 -19.23 -29.37 19.44
N LEU A 204 -19.96 -30.38 19.92
CA LEU A 204 -21.21 -30.22 20.65
C LEU A 204 -20.98 -30.18 22.17
N GLU A 205 -19.85 -30.69 22.65
CA GLU A 205 -19.58 -30.75 24.08
C GLU A 205 -19.11 -29.40 24.63
N LYS A 206 -19.59 -29.07 25.83
CA LYS A 206 -19.17 -27.86 26.53
C LYS A 206 -17.65 -27.84 26.72
N ARG A 207 -17.04 -29.01 26.95
CA ARG A 207 -15.59 -29.16 27.16
C ARG A 207 -14.80 -28.68 25.95
N ASP A 208 -15.16 -29.11 24.74
CA ASP A 208 -14.48 -28.72 23.51
C ASP A 208 -14.58 -27.21 23.23
N LEU A 209 -15.73 -26.61 23.55
CA LEU A 209 -15.92 -25.17 23.42
C LEU A 209 -15.04 -24.40 24.41
N VAL A 210 -14.95 -24.87 25.65
CA VAL A 210 -14.06 -24.28 26.67
C VAL A 210 -12.60 -24.40 26.23
N GLU A 211 -12.17 -25.56 25.76
CA GLU A 211 -10.79 -25.78 25.28
C GLU A 211 -10.42 -24.85 24.13
N ARG A 212 -11.33 -24.63 23.17
CA ARG A 212 -11.12 -23.68 22.07
C ARG A 212 -11.06 -22.23 22.54
N VAL A 213 -11.90 -21.84 23.49
CA VAL A 213 -11.86 -20.49 24.06
C VAL A 213 -10.57 -20.29 24.86
N VAL A 214 -10.11 -21.30 25.61
CA VAL A 214 -8.81 -21.24 26.32
C VAL A 214 -7.67 -21.10 25.31
N THR A 215 -7.67 -21.91 24.25
CA THR A 215 -6.66 -21.80 23.17
C THR A 215 -6.66 -20.41 22.53
N LEU A 216 -7.85 -19.82 22.31
CA LEU A 216 -7.98 -18.45 21.80
C LEU A 216 -7.42 -17.42 22.79
N VAL A 217 -7.70 -17.56 24.09
CA VAL A 217 -7.21 -16.67 25.14
C VAL A 217 -5.69 -16.75 25.26
N ASP A 218 -5.12 -17.95 25.18
CA ASP A 218 -3.67 -18.16 25.20
C ASP A 218 -2.98 -17.55 23.97
N ALA A 219 -3.57 -17.73 22.78
CA ALA A 219 -3.08 -17.10 21.55
C ALA A 219 -3.12 -15.57 21.64
N ALA A 220 -4.24 -15.00 22.12
CA ALA A 220 -4.39 -13.56 22.30
C ALA A 220 -3.42 -13.00 23.36
N ARG A 221 -3.14 -13.76 24.42
CA ARG A 221 -2.16 -13.39 25.44
C ARG A 221 -0.73 -13.38 24.86
N ALA A 222 -0.38 -14.39 24.08
CA ALA A 222 0.93 -14.47 23.43
C ALA A 222 1.13 -13.36 22.40
N GLU A 223 0.10 -12.99 21.65
CA GLU A 223 0.11 -11.86 20.72
C GLU A 223 0.31 -10.53 21.46
N LYS A 224 -0.46 -10.30 22.54
CA LYS A 224 -0.33 -9.10 23.38
C LYS A 224 1.06 -8.96 24.02
N GLU A 225 1.67 -10.06 24.43
CA GLU A 225 3.05 -10.07 24.94
C GLU A 225 4.07 -9.73 23.85
N ARG A 226 3.91 -10.29 22.65
CA ARG A 226 4.76 -9.98 21.50
C ARG A 226 4.70 -8.49 21.15
N ASP A 227 3.50 -7.91 21.12
CA ASP A 227 3.31 -6.48 20.83
C ASP A 227 3.87 -5.59 21.94
N ALA A 228 3.74 -6.01 23.20
CA ALA A 228 4.36 -5.30 24.33
C ALA A 228 5.89 -5.33 24.22
N ARG A 229 6.47 -6.47 23.81
CA ARG A 229 7.92 -6.59 23.59
C ARG A 229 8.42 -5.73 22.43
N VAL A 230 7.68 -5.66 21.32
CA VAL A 230 8.03 -4.78 20.19
C VAL A 230 7.99 -3.32 20.63
N ARG A 231 6.93 -2.88 21.30
CA ARG A 231 6.83 -1.50 21.81
C ARG A 231 7.90 -1.17 22.83
N ALA A 232 8.26 -2.09 23.72
CA ALA A 232 9.34 -1.88 24.68
C ALA A 232 10.71 -1.78 23.98
N ALA A 233 10.94 -2.54 22.90
CA ALA A 233 12.16 -2.45 22.12
C ALA A 233 12.25 -1.12 21.35
N GLU A 234 11.16 -0.67 20.74
CA GLU A 234 11.08 0.62 20.05
C GLU A 234 11.29 1.79 21.02
N GLN A 235 10.67 1.75 22.20
CA GLN A 235 10.88 2.76 23.25
C GLN A 235 12.32 2.77 23.77
N ALA A 236 12.96 1.60 23.88
CA ALA A 236 14.36 1.52 24.28
C ALA A 236 15.31 2.09 23.20
N GLU A 237 14.99 1.89 21.91
CA GLU A 237 15.74 2.47 20.79
C GLU A 237 15.58 4.00 20.75
N GLU A 238 14.36 4.52 20.90
CA GLU A 238 14.09 5.96 20.97
C GLU A 238 14.82 6.61 22.16
N GLN A 239 14.80 5.95 23.33
CA GLN A 239 15.54 6.42 24.50
C GLN A 239 17.05 6.44 24.26
N ALA A 240 17.59 5.41 23.60
CA ALA A 240 19.00 5.35 23.25
C ALA A 240 19.39 6.43 22.22
N GLU A 241 18.52 6.74 21.27
CA GLU A 241 18.74 7.83 20.31
C GLU A 241 18.75 9.19 21.01
N ILE A 242 17.79 9.47 21.89
CA ILE A 242 17.73 10.71 22.67
C ILE A 242 18.98 10.85 23.55
N GLU A 243 19.40 9.77 24.22
CA GLU A 243 20.62 9.77 25.02
C GLU A 243 21.87 10.01 24.15
N ALA A 244 21.95 9.40 22.97
CA ALA A 244 23.04 9.62 22.03
C ALA A 244 23.08 11.08 21.51
N GLN A 245 21.92 11.68 21.23
CA GLN A 245 21.81 13.08 20.84
C GLN A 245 22.26 14.02 21.97
N LEU A 246 21.83 13.76 23.21
CA LEU A 246 22.27 14.53 24.38
C LEU A 246 23.79 14.41 24.59
N ARG A 247 24.35 13.21 24.44
CA ARG A 247 25.78 12.98 24.55
C ARG A 247 26.58 13.70 23.46
N ALA A 248 26.09 13.69 22.22
CA ALA A 248 26.70 14.40 21.11
C ALA A 248 26.65 15.92 21.34
N PHE A 249 25.55 16.44 21.90
CA PHE A 249 25.43 17.85 22.25
C PHE A 249 26.40 18.25 23.38
N GLU A 250 26.51 17.43 24.42
CA GLU A 250 27.46 17.66 25.52
C GLU A 250 28.91 17.65 25.03
N GLU A 251 29.26 16.76 24.08
CA GLU A 251 30.59 16.71 23.48
C GLU A 251 30.91 17.97 22.65
N LEU A 252 29.94 18.48 21.88
CA LEU A 252 30.08 19.75 21.17
C LEU A 252 30.25 20.94 22.11
N GLU A 253 29.51 20.97 23.22
CA GLU A 253 29.65 22.04 24.22
C GLU A 253 31.05 22.02 24.86
N LYS A 254 31.56 20.83 25.22
CA LYS A 254 32.93 20.68 25.74
C LYS A 254 33.98 21.13 24.72
N ALA A 255 33.87 20.69 23.46
CA ALA A 255 34.78 21.10 22.39
C ALA A 255 34.80 22.63 22.22
N ARG A 256 33.62 23.27 22.27
CA ARG A 256 33.51 24.74 22.19
C ARG A 256 34.19 25.44 23.37
N THR A 257 34.06 24.91 24.59
CA THR A 257 34.74 25.48 25.76
C THR A 257 36.26 25.32 25.70
N ASP A 258 36.75 24.20 25.16
CA ASP A 258 38.18 23.96 24.99
C ASP A 258 38.79 24.86 23.90
N GLU A 259 38.07 25.11 22.80
CA GLU A 259 38.47 26.08 21.78
C GLU A 259 38.58 27.50 22.35
N GLN A 260 37.57 27.93 23.12
CA GLN A 260 37.57 29.27 23.74
C GLN A 260 38.72 29.46 24.74
N LYS A 261 39.14 28.40 25.41
CA LYS A 261 40.27 28.43 26.34
C LYS A 261 41.62 28.41 25.62
N THR A 262 41.68 27.79 24.43
CA THR A 262 42.92 27.69 23.63
C THR A 262 43.18 28.96 22.81
N GLU A 263 42.14 29.69 22.40
CA GLU A 263 42.26 31.08 21.88
C GLU A 263 42.51 32.10 23.01
N GLY A 264 43.47 31.80 23.87
CA GLY A 264 43.97 32.72 24.89
C GLY A 264 44.33 34.09 24.28
N PRO A 265 44.25 35.16 25.07
CA PRO A 265 44.33 36.52 24.60
C PRO A 265 45.60 36.70 23.78
N ARG A 266 45.44 36.89 22.46
CA ARG A 266 46.55 37.35 21.63
C ARG A 266 47.10 38.60 22.32
N PRO A 267 48.39 38.63 22.67
CA PRO A 267 48.99 39.83 23.22
C PRO A 267 48.80 40.93 22.17
N THR A 268 47.93 41.88 22.48
CA THR A 268 47.84 43.14 21.76
C THR A 268 49.19 43.82 21.90
N ASP A 269 50.03 43.70 20.87
CA ASP A 269 51.21 44.52 20.68
C ASP A 269 50.74 45.98 20.51
N GLU A 270 50.65 46.69 21.63
CA GLU A 270 50.61 48.14 21.67
C GLU A 270 51.96 48.69 21.18
N LYS A 271 52.08 49.05 19.89
CA LYS A 271 53.09 50.05 19.51
C LYS A 271 52.89 50.73 18.14
N LEU A 272 52.46 52.00 18.22
CA LEU A 272 52.80 53.16 17.37
C LEU A 272 52.35 53.11 15.88
N ALA A 273 51.97 54.18 15.21
CA ALA A 273 51.68 55.57 15.53
C ALA A 273 51.07 56.20 14.25
N ASN A 274 50.16 57.15 14.44
CA ASN A 274 50.03 58.42 13.71
C ASN A 274 50.11 58.42 12.17
N GLY A 275 48.97 58.65 11.53
CA GLY A 275 48.85 58.93 10.10
C GLY A 275 47.48 59.50 9.77
N GLU A 276 47.32 60.80 10.00
CA GLU A 276 46.15 61.61 9.70
C GLU A 276 46.01 61.80 8.17
N SER A 277 44.95 61.24 7.58
CA SER A 277 44.33 61.73 6.34
C SER A 277 42.95 61.09 6.15
N GLU A 278 41.91 61.94 6.18
CA GLU A 278 40.55 61.73 5.67
C GLU A 278 40.51 61.16 4.23
N PRO A 279 39.34 60.82 3.62
CA PRO A 279 38.08 60.27 4.14
C PRO A 279 37.58 59.13 3.21
N HIS A 280 37.45 57.87 3.65
CA HIS A 280 36.73 56.88 2.83
C HIS A 280 35.92 55.87 3.65
N SER A 281 34.60 56.01 3.45
CA SER A 281 33.53 55.09 3.81
C SER A 281 33.79 53.65 3.38
N ASN A 282 33.95 52.75 4.36
CA ASN A 282 33.80 51.31 4.16
C ASN A 282 33.14 50.69 5.40
N LEU A 283 31.81 50.73 5.43
CA LEU A 283 31.03 49.80 6.23
C LEU A 283 31.24 48.39 5.64
N PRO A 284 31.51 47.35 6.47
CA PRO A 284 31.35 45.98 6.02
C PRO A 284 29.86 45.80 5.74
N LYS A 285 29.55 45.82 4.44
CA LYS A 285 28.27 45.51 3.84
C LYS A 285 27.94 44.08 4.27
N ALA A 286 27.25 43.94 5.41
CA ALA A 286 26.47 42.75 5.70
C ALA A 286 25.55 42.58 4.50
N SER A 287 25.85 41.54 3.74
CA SER A 287 25.26 41.17 2.47
C SER A 287 23.77 40.97 2.64
N ARG A 288 23.02 42.08 2.51
CA ARG A 288 21.63 42.00 2.09
C ARG A 288 21.64 41.33 0.72
N PRO A 289 20.92 40.21 0.53
CA PRO A 289 20.88 39.55 -0.75
C PRO A 289 20.31 40.54 -1.77
N VAL A 290 21.14 40.84 -2.76
CA VAL A 290 20.75 41.60 -3.93
C VAL A 290 19.65 40.78 -4.59
N ALA A 291 18.41 41.22 -4.43
CA ALA A 291 17.30 40.79 -5.27
C ALA A 291 17.72 41.18 -6.70
N ALA A 292 18.34 40.22 -7.39
CA ALA A 292 18.63 40.33 -8.80
C ALA A 292 17.29 40.55 -9.48
N LYS A 293 17.12 41.76 -9.98
CA LYS A 293 16.15 42.17 -10.96
C LYS A 293 16.50 41.43 -12.26
N LEU A 294 16.30 40.12 -12.25
CA LEU A 294 16.38 39.27 -13.41
C LEU A 294 15.02 39.40 -14.06
N GLU A 295 14.98 40.12 -15.18
CA GLU A 295 13.89 40.12 -16.14
C GLU A 295 13.69 38.66 -16.60
N ARG A 296 12.92 37.91 -15.81
CA ARG A 296 12.59 36.51 -16.03
C ARG A 296 11.21 36.45 -16.66
N ASP A 297 11.17 36.54 -17.97
CA ASP A 297 10.10 35.97 -18.80
C ASP A 297 10.20 34.43 -18.80
N GLY A 298 10.23 33.84 -17.60
CA GLY A 298 10.14 32.41 -17.37
C GLY A 298 8.86 32.14 -16.60
N LEU A 299 7.97 31.33 -17.18
CA LEU A 299 6.71 30.93 -16.55
C LEU A 299 7.01 30.20 -15.23
N CYS A 300 6.86 30.88 -14.10
CA CYS A 300 6.87 30.25 -12.78
C CYS A 300 5.55 29.50 -12.60
N VAL A 301 5.60 28.17 -12.57
CA VAL A 301 4.44 27.35 -12.22
C VAL A 301 4.37 27.27 -10.70
N ILE A 302 3.39 27.95 -10.11
CA ILE A 302 3.10 27.88 -8.68
C ILE A 302 2.13 26.72 -8.48
N CYS A 303 2.59 25.62 -7.89
CA CYS A 303 1.69 24.57 -7.42
C CYS A 303 1.19 24.94 -6.02
N GLN A 304 -0.08 25.32 -5.92
CA GLN A 304 -0.77 25.46 -4.63
C GLN A 304 -1.25 24.07 -4.21
N ASP A 305 -0.61 23.50 -3.20
CA ASP A 305 -1.14 22.35 -2.46
C ASP A 305 -1.97 22.83 -1.26
N GLU A 306 -2.87 21.99 -0.75
CA GLU A 306 -3.82 22.31 0.33
C GLU A 306 -3.14 22.66 1.68
N ASP A 307 -1.82 22.42 1.83
CA ASP A 307 -1.04 22.66 3.07
C ASP A 307 0.16 23.63 2.91
N ALA A 308 -0.01 24.72 2.14
CA ALA A 308 0.73 25.99 2.27
C ALA A 308 2.30 25.98 2.36
N ASN A 309 3.01 25.03 1.76
CA ASN A 309 4.46 25.12 1.56
C ASN A 309 4.79 25.48 0.11
N ILE A 310 5.16 26.75 -0.15
CA ILE A 310 5.51 27.23 -1.49
C ILE A 310 6.93 26.76 -1.83
N ALA A 311 7.06 25.88 -2.82
CA ALA A 311 8.35 25.59 -3.47
C ALA A 311 8.43 26.38 -4.79
N ILE A 312 9.38 27.31 -4.88
CA ILE A 312 9.68 28.02 -6.14
C ILE A 312 10.76 27.20 -6.85
N VAL A 313 10.39 26.53 -7.94
CA VAL A 313 11.32 25.78 -8.77
C VAL A 313 11.72 26.64 -9.96
N ASP A 314 12.99 27.03 -9.99
CA ASP A 314 13.60 27.81 -11.06
C ASP A 314 14.01 26.86 -12.20
N CYS A 315 13.17 26.74 -13.22
CA CYS A 315 13.48 25.96 -14.43
C CYS A 315 14.51 26.73 -15.27
N GLY A 316 15.78 26.69 -14.85
CA GLY A 316 16.90 27.20 -15.63
C GLY A 316 17.00 26.46 -16.97
N MET A 317 17.23 27.22 -18.05
CA MET A 317 17.30 26.73 -19.43
C MET A 317 18.45 25.72 -19.60
N LEU A 318 18.13 24.56 -20.20
CA LEU A 318 19.06 23.54 -20.69
C LEU A 318 19.67 23.96 -22.04
#